data_AF-A0A956HTK8-F1
#
_entry.id   AF-A0A956HTK8-F1
#
_cell.length_a   1.000
_cell.length_b   1.000
_cell.length_c   1.000
_cell.angle_alpha   90.00
_cell.angle_beta   90.00
_cell.angle_gamma   90.00
#
_symmetry.space_group_name_H-M   'P 1'
#
loop_
_entity.id
_entity.type
_entity.pdbx_description
1 polymer ?
#
loop_
_entity_poly.entity_id
_entity_poly.type
_entity_poly.pdbx_seq_one_letter_code
_entity_poly.pdbx_strand_id
1 'polypeptide(L)'
;MHLSQYPLVAALALAGCASQPPGTRPDDMSAFDHHRAATMHRQRAAELQARFDPSAWRTKVSGSHSTDFDDSGRRYNPTSKFLDESKEERSIARKHEAAAHVLEQSENRQCGPIPADDRRSCPLMHGVVREQDVPGGAKLMLAPEMSASALAAHMRCHHSFGRAHAFEGMLGCPLYLKDVDIDVSEGGHFVTITSDDPATVQQIRTRTHVPSGALTHSDAPRSNDRPAAIRE
;
A
#
# COMPACT_ATOMS: atom_id res chain seq x y z
N MET A 1 -2.99 36.37 40.81
CA MET A 1 -3.67 35.34 40.00
C MET A 1 -2.60 34.48 39.35
N HIS A 2 -2.27 33.33 39.94
CA HIS A 2 -1.26 32.39 39.42
C HIS A 2 -1.98 31.22 38.73
N LEU A 3 -1.78 31.06 37.42
CA LEU A 3 -2.26 29.92 36.66
C LEU A 3 -1.22 28.79 36.75
N SER A 4 -1.66 27.66 37.30
CA SER A 4 -0.87 26.44 37.47
C SER A 4 -0.73 25.70 36.15
N GLN A 5 0.51 25.43 35.72
CA GLN A 5 0.85 24.59 34.57
C GLN A 5 0.80 23.11 35.00
N TYR A 6 -0.11 22.34 34.42
CA TYR A 6 -0.11 20.88 34.56
C TYR A 6 0.71 20.25 33.43
N PRO A 7 1.67 19.36 33.72
CA PRO A 7 2.40 18.61 32.70
C PRO A 7 1.49 17.53 32.09
N LEU A 8 1.39 17.56 30.77
CA LEU A 8 0.69 16.60 29.94
C LEU A 8 1.51 15.29 29.91
N VAL A 9 1.11 14.31 30.71
CA VAL A 9 1.73 12.97 30.71
C VAL A 9 1.33 12.25 29.42
N ALA A 10 2.25 12.23 28.45
CA ALA A 10 2.11 11.44 27.24
C ALA A 10 2.24 9.94 27.57
N ALA A 11 1.11 9.23 27.52
CA ALA A 11 1.09 7.78 27.64
C ALA A 11 1.71 7.15 26.38
N LEU A 12 2.94 6.64 26.48
CA LEU A 12 3.55 5.79 25.47
C LEU A 12 2.80 4.45 25.42
N ALA A 13 1.99 4.25 24.38
CA ALA A 13 1.42 2.95 24.04
C ALA A 13 2.54 2.00 23.60
N LEU A 14 2.89 1.04 24.45
CA LEU A 14 3.77 -0.07 24.13
C LEU A 14 3.07 -0.97 23.11
N ALA A 15 3.28 -0.70 21.82
CA ALA A 15 2.92 -1.60 20.73
C ALA A 15 3.83 -2.83 20.80
N GLY A 16 3.35 -3.91 21.41
CA GLY A 16 4.03 -5.21 21.35
C GLY A 16 4.15 -5.64 19.89
N CYS A 17 5.37 -5.96 19.46
CA CYS A 17 5.68 -6.50 18.13
C CYS A 17 5.08 -7.89 17.93
N ALA A 18 3.75 -8.01 17.85
CA ALA A 18 3.11 -9.20 17.33
C ALA A 18 3.38 -9.23 15.82
N SER A 19 4.11 -10.25 15.36
CA SER A 19 4.40 -10.50 13.95
C SER A 19 3.09 -10.43 13.16
N GLN A 20 2.94 -9.46 12.26
CA GLN A 20 1.76 -9.37 11.41
C GLN A 20 1.69 -10.62 10.52
N PRO A 21 0.50 -11.20 10.31
CA PRO A 21 0.33 -12.28 9.35
C PRO A 21 0.84 -11.81 7.97
N PRO A 22 1.57 -12.65 7.22
CA PRO A 22 2.03 -12.30 5.88
C PRO A 22 0.88 -11.83 4.99
N GLY A 23 1.11 -10.82 4.15
CA GLY A 23 0.10 -10.32 3.22
C GLY A 23 -0.94 -9.39 3.84
N THR A 24 -0.82 -9.02 5.12
CA THR A 24 -1.77 -8.12 5.79
C THR A 24 -1.29 -6.67 5.89
N ARG A 25 -0.09 -6.34 5.38
CA ARG A 25 0.36 -4.94 5.29
C ARG A 25 -0.26 -4.29 4.04
N PRO A 26 -0.56 -2.98 4.06
CA PRO A 26 -1.12 -2.27 2.90
C PRO A 26 -0.36 -2.50 1.60
N ASP A 27 0.97 -2.45 1.62
CA ASP A 27 1.77 -2.56 0.39
C ASP A 27 2.17 -4.01 0.03
N ASP A 28 1.53 -5.01 0.63
CA ASP A 28 1.76 -6.42 0.29
C ASP A 28 0.95 -6.88 -0.93
N MET A 29 -0.21 -6.25 -1.21
CA MET A 29 -1.08 -6.54 -2.35
C MET A 29 -1.98 -5.35 -2.69
N SER A 30 -2.81 -5.46 -3.73
CA SER A 30 -3.76 -4.39 -4.09
C SER A 30 -4.91 -4.29 -3.08
N ALA A 31 -5.63 -3.17 -3.06
CA ALA A 31 -6.84 -3.01 -2.25
C ALA A 31 -7.90 -4.08 -2.62
N PHE A 32 -8.04 -4.36 -3.92
CA PHE A 32 -8.90 -5.42 -4.43
C PHE A 32 -8.51 -6.81 -3.90
N ASP A 33 -7.21 -7.14 -3.92
CA ASP A 33 -6.72 -8.42 -3.42
C ASP A 33 -6.88 -8.55 -1.91
N HIS A 34 -6.70 -7.46 -1.15
CA HIS A 34 -6.98 -7.43 0.28
C HIS A 34 -8.46 -7.73 0.56
N HIS A 35 -9.41 -7.11 -0.16
CA HIS A 35 -10.83 -7.43 -0.01
C HIS A 35 -11.15 -8.89 -0.35
N ARG A 36 -10.54 -9.42 -1.42
CA ARG A 36 -10.68 -10.83 -1.79
C ARG A 36 -10.14 -11.75 -0.70
N ALA A 37 -8.95 -11.47 -0.17
CA ALA A 37 -8.34 -12.21 0.93
C ALA A 37 -9.19 -12.17 2.21
N ALA A 38 -9.69 -11.00 2.60
CA ALA A 38 -10.60 -10.86 3.73
C ALA A 38 -11.84 -11.74 3.58
N THR A 39 -12.43 -11.76 2.38
CA THR A 39 -13.60 -12.61 2.08
C THR A 39 -13.28 -14.10 2.23
N MET A 40 -12.13 -14.56 1.72
CA MET A 40 -11.68 -15.95 1.89
C MET A 40 -11.49 -16.32 3.37
N HIS A 41 -10.85 -15.44 4.16
CA HIS A 41 -10.66 -15.67 5.60
C HIS A 41 -11.99 -15.69 6.38
N ARG A 42 -12.96 -14.83 6.03
CA ARG A 42 -14.31 -14.88 6.62
C ARG A 42 -15.04 -16.19 6.30
N GLN A 43 -14.91 -16.70 5.08
CA GLN A 43 -15.50 -17.98 4.69
C GLN A 43 -14.90 -19.13 5.51
N ARG A 44 -13.57 -19.22 5.61
CA ARG A 44 -12.89 -20.21 6.46
C ARG A 44 -13.29 -20.10 7.92
N ALA A 45 -13.41 -18.88 8.46
CA ALA A 45 -13.89 -18.67 9.82
C ALA A 45 -15.31 -19.23 10.03
N ALA A 46 -16.20 -19.06 9.05
CA ALA A 46 -17.57 -19.59 9.10
C ALA A 46 -17.58 -21.13 9.06
N GLU A 47 -16.76 -21.74 8.20
CA GLU A 47 -16.59 -23.21 8.13
C GLU A 47 -16.08 -23.78 9.47
N LEU A 48 -15.06 -23.15 10.06
CA LEU A 48 -14.52 -23.54 11.37
C LEU A 48 -15.57 -23.38 12.47
N GLN A 49 -16.30 -22.27 12.48
CA GLN A 49 -17.39 -22.04 13.43
C GLN A 49 -18.46 -23.14 13.35
N ALA A 50 -18.78 -23.61 12.15
CA ALA A 50 -19.77 -24.68 11.93
C ALA A 50 -19.28 -26.06 12.42
N ARG A 51 -17.96 -26.27 12.54
CA ARG A 51 -17.36 -27.52 13.07
C ARG A 51 -17.32 -27.56 14.59
N PHE A 52 -17.55 -26.45 15.28
CA PHE A 52 -17.66 -26.43 16.72
C PHE A 52 -18.98 -27.07 17.16
N ASP A 53 -18.89 -28.08 18.01
CA ASP A 53 -20.04 -28.72 18.64
C ASP A 53 -20.01 -28.42 20.14
N PRO A 54 -20.92 -27.57 20.66
CA PRO A 54 -20.97 -27.22 22.07
C PRO A 54 -21.30 -28.40 22.99
N SER A 55 -21.82 -29.51 22.45
CA SER A 55 -22.21 -30.71 23.20
C SER A 55 -21.12 -31.78 23.27
N ALA A 56 -20.04 -31.67 22.49
CA ALA A 56 -18.98 -32.68 22.35
C ALA A 56 -18.05 -32.85 23.57
N TRP A 57 -18.49 -32.49 24.78
CA TRP A 57 -17.69 -32.58 26.01
C TRP A 57 -17.21 -34.00 26.30
N ARG A 58 -15.92 -34.14 26.61
CA ARG A 58 -15.29 -35.40 27.02
C ARG A 58 -14.59 -35.23 28.35
N THR A 59 -14.53 -36.32 29.11
CA THR A 59 -13.74 -36.40 30.34
C THR A 59 -12.41 -37.05 29.99
N LYS A 60 -11.29 -36.34 30.22
CA LYS A 60 -9.97 -36.96 30.10
C LYS A 60 -9.77 -37.86 31.32
N VAL A 61 -9.70 -39.18 31.12
CA VAL A 61 -9.29 -40.12 32.16
C VAL A 61 -7.77 -40.24 32.05
N SER A 62 -7.04 -39.71 33.03
CA SER A 62 -5.60 -39.93 33.07
C SER A 62 -5.37 -41.35 33.60
N GLY A 63 -4.88 -42.24 32.75
CA GLY A 63 -4.42 -43.57 33.18
C GLY A 63 -3.14 -43.43 34.00
N SER A 64 -3.25 -42.95 35.24
CA SER A 64 -2.16 -42.97 36.21
C SER A 64 -2.47 -44.02 37.26
N HIS A 65 -1.66 -45.07 37.32
CA HIS A 65 -1.60 -46.02 38.43
C HIS A 65 -1.00 -45.38 39.70
N SER A 66 -1.52 -44.22 40.10
CA SER A 66 -1.11 -43.52 41.33
C SER A 66 -2.36 -43.28 42.16
N THR A 67 -2.39 -43.90 43.34
CA THR A 67 -3.56 -43.98 44.23
C THR A 67 -3.86 -42.70 45.01
N ASP A 68 -3.14 -41.59 44.78
CA ASP A 68 -3.15 -40.43 45.70
C ASP A 68 -3.45 -39.07 45.08
N PHE A 69 -4.00 -39.00 43.86
CA PHE A 69 -4.53 -37.74 43.34
C PHE A 69 -5.98 -37.91 42.88
N ASP A 70 -6.85 -37.08 43.45
CA ASP A 70 -8.22 -36.81 43.01
C ASP A 70 -8.18 -36.20 41.59
N ASP A 71 -7.89 -37.03 40.59
CA ASP A 71 -8.03 -36.72 39.18
C ASP A 71 -9.52 -36.78 38.84
N SER A 72 -10.27 -35.81 39.39
CA SER A 72 -11.60 -35.46 38.92
C SER A 72 -11.48 -35.04 37.45
N GLY A 73 -11.59 -36.04 36.57
CA GLY A 73 -11.14 -35.98 35.19
C GLY A 73 -11.50 -34.66 34.50
N ARG A 74 -10.48 -33.98 33.96
CA ARG A 74 -10.67 -32.67 33.33
C ARG A 74 -11.65 -32.81 32.16
N ARG A 75 -12.79 -32.12 32.26
CA ARG A 75 -13.73 -31.99 31.14
C ARG A 75 -13.15 -31.03 30.10
N TYR A 76 -13.14 -31.45 28.85
CA TYR A 76 -12.71 -30.60 27.74
C TYR A 76 -13.61 -30.84 26.53
N ASN A 77 -13.73 -29.84 25.65
CA ASN A 77 -14.42 -29.99 24.38
C ASN A 77 -13.36 -30.09 23.26
N PRO A 78 -13.19 -31.26 22.61
CA PRO A 78 -12.18 -31.44 21.56
C PRO A 78 -12.44 -30.57 20.32
N THR A 79 -13.65 -30.04 20.16
CA THR A 79 -14.02 -29.16 19.05
C THR A 79 -13.79 -27.68 19.36
N SER A 80 -13.43 -27.31 20.60
CA SER A 80 -13.20 -25.91 20.99
C SER A 80 -12.09 -25.23 20.19
N LYS A 81 -11.11 -26.01 19.72
CA LYS A 81 -10.05 -25.50 18.84
C LYS A 81 -10.59 -24.80 17.59
N PHE A 82 -11.71 -25.27 17.04
CA PHE A 82 -12.30 -24.66 15.86
C PHE A 82 -12.87 -23.26 16.14
N LEU A 83 -13.30 -22.99 17.38
CA LEU A 83 -13.68 -21.63 17.77
C LEU A 83 -12.48 -20.71 17.81
N ASP A 84 -11.35 -21.17 18.35
CA ASP A 84 -10.15 -20.36 18.44
C ASP A 84 -9.52 -20.11 17.07
N GLU A 85 -9.46 -21.13 16.22
CA GLU A 85 -9.08 -21.00 14.80
C GLU A 85 -10.05 -20.06 14.05
N SER A 86 -11.36 -20.17 14.27
CA SER A 86 -12.35 -19.25 13.68
C SER A 86 -12.13 -17.79 14.09
N LYS A 87 -11.80 -17.54 15.36
CA LYS A 87 -11.47 -16.18 15.85
C LYS A 87 -10.22 -15.64 15.18
N GLU A 88 -9.20 -16.48 14.99
CA GLU A 88 -7.97 -16.08 14.31
C GLU A 88 -8.21 -15.74 12.84
N GLU A 89 -8.96 -16.57 12.12
CA GLU A 89 -9.35 -16.29 10.74
C GLU A 89 -10.13 -14.96 10.61
N ARG A 90 -11.07 -14.68 11.53
CA ARG A 90 -11.75 -13.36 11.59
C ARG A 90 -10.78 -12.22 11.88
N SER A 91 -9.76 -12.46 12.71
CA SER A 91 -8.71 -11.48 13.01
C SER A 91 -7.90 -11.13 11.76
N ILE A 92 -7.48 -12.14 11.00
CA ILE A 92 -6.76 -11.97 9.74
C ILE A 92 -7.61 -11.23 8.71
N ALA A 93 -8.89 -11.58 8.56
CA ALA A 93 -9.80 -10.89 7.66
C ALA A 93 -9.88 -9.38 7.94
N ARG A 94 -10.06 -8.99 9.22
CA ARG A 94 -10.07 -7.58 9.63
C ARG A 94 -8.77 -6.85 9.30
N LYS A 95 -7.62 -7.54 9.39
CA LYS A 95 -6.32 -6.94 9.04
C LYS A 95 -6.23 -6.65 7.53
N HIS A 96 -6.68 -7.57 6.68
CA HIS A 96 -6.78 -7.28 5.23
C HIS A 96 -7.76 -6.15 4.93
N GLU A 97 -8.93 -6.11 5.57
CA GLU A 97 -9.90 -5.02 5.37
C GLU A 97 -9.31 -3.65 5.76
N ALA A 98 -8.63 -3.59 6.90
CA ALA A 98 -7.95 -2.39 7.35
C ALA A 98 -6.86 -1.96 6.34
N ALA A 99 -6.09 -2.91 5.81
CA ALA A 99 -5.07 -2.65 4.80
C ALA A 99 -5.68 -2.11 3.49
N ALA A 100 -6.74 -2.73 2.97
CA ALA A 100 -7.47 -2.21 1.80
C ALA A 100 -7.97 -0.79 2.03
N HIS A 101 -8.55 -0.53 3.20
CA HIS A 101 -9.10 0.77 3.55
C HIS A 101 -8.02 1.86 3.61
N VAL A 102 -6.82 1.55 4.11
CA VAL A 102 -5.68 2.48 4.11
C VAL A 102 -5.30 2.87 2.69
N LEU A 103 -5.24 1.91 1.76
CA LEU A 103 -4.91 2.16 0.36
C LEU A 103 -5.97 3.05 -0.33
N GLU A 104 -7.24 2.69 -0.19
CA GLU A 104 -8.37 3.41 -0.78
C GLU A 104 -8.48 4.84 -0.24
N GLN A 105 -8.29 5.03 1.08
CA GLN A 105 -8.27 6.37 1.67
C GLN A 105 -7.09 7.20 1.18
N SER A 106 -5.92 6.58 0.99
CA SER A 106 -4.74 7.28 0.47
C SER A 106 -4.99 7.76 -0.96
N GLU A 107 -5.50 6.89 -1.84
CA GLU A 107 -5.86 7.26 -3.21
C GLU A 107 -6.91 8.37 -3.22
N ASN A 108 -8.02 8.21 -2.50
CA ASN A 108 -9.09 9.22 -2.47
C ASN A 108 -8.60 10.58 -1.97
N ARG A 109 -7.70 10.61 -0.99
CA ARG A 109 -7.14 11.85 -0.44
C ARG A 109 -6.22 12.55 -1.42
N GLN A 110 -5.34 11.81 -2.09
CA GLN A 110 -4.35 12.39 -3.00
C GLN A 110 -4.95 12.73 -4.37
N CYS A 111 -5.97 11.98 -4.82
CA CYS A 111 -6.51 12.06 -6.17
C CYS A 111 -7.81 12.87 -6.30
N GLY A 112 -8.33 13.48 -5.25
CA GLY A 112 -9.61 14.21 -5.25
C GLY A 112 -9.89 15.06 -6.51
N PRO A 113 -8.96 15.92 -6.97
CA PRO A 113 -9.18 16.76 -8.15
C PRO A 113 -8.83 16.09 -9.49
N ILE A 114 -8.30 14.86 -9.49
CA ILE A 114 -7.77 14.19 -10.68
C ILE A 114 -8.75 13.12 -11.17
N PRO A 115 -9.24 13.21 -12.43
CA PRO A 115 -10.11 12.21 -13.03
C PRO A 115 -9.50 10.80 -13.00
N ALA A 116 -10.32 9.77 -12.86
CA ALA A 116 -9.84 8.38 -12.70
C ALA A 116 -8.94 7.92 -13.87
N ASP A 117 -9.29 8.29 -15.11
CA ASP A 117 -8.53 7.93 -16.30
C ASP A 117 -7.14 8.60 -16.32
N ASP A 118 -7.00 9.78 -15.73
CA ASP A 118 -5.75 10.54 -15.68
C ASP A 118 -4.80 10.06 -14.56
N ARG A 119 -5.30 9.27 -13.60
CA ARG A 119 -4.47 8.74 -12.48
C ARG A 119 -3.41 7.76 -12.97
N ARG A 120 -3.69 7.05 -14.07
CA ARG A 120 -2.78 6.08 -14.69
C ARG A 120 -1.71 6.75 -15.56
N SER A 121 -1.99 7.95 -16.06
CA SER A 121 -1.06 8.70 -16.89
C SER A 121 0.17 9.12 -16.09
N CYS A 122 1.37 8.79 -16.57
CA CYS A 122 2.62 9.12 -15.88
C CYS A 122 2.81 10.65 -15.86
N PRO A 123 2.83 11.28 -14.67
CA PRO A 123 2.93 12.74 -14.56
C PRO A 123 4.29 13.28 -15.02
N LEU A 124 5.32 12.43 -15.08
CA LEU A 124 6.67 12.81 -15.46
C LEU A 124 6.91 12.86 -16.97
N MET A 125 5.92 12.46 -17.79
CA MET A 125 6.05 12.49 -19.26
C MET A 125 6.11 13.90 -19.84
N HIS A 126 5.74 14.93 -19.06
CA HIS A 126 5.65 16.30 -19.53
C HIS A 126 6.33 17.27 -18.55
N GLY A 127 7.10 18.20 -19.10
CA GLY A 127 7.58 19.39 -18.39
C GLY A 127 8.74 19.19 -17.41
N VAL A 128 9.31 17.99 -17.28
CA VAL A 128 10.62 17.82 -16.64
C VAL A 128 11.71 18.21 -17.65
N VAL A 129 12.52 19.21 -17.32
CA VAL A 129 13.57 19.74 -18.22
C VAL A 129 14.97 19.26 -17.83
N ARG A 130 15.15 18.86 -16.58
CA ARG A 130 16.41 18.33 -16.07
C ARG A 130 16.19 17.54 -14.80
N GLU A 131 16.96 16.49 -14.63
CA GLU A 131 17.09 15.69 -13.44
C GLU A 131 18.46 15.91 -12.78
N GLN A 132 18.49 15.74 -11.46
CA GLN A 132 19.71 15.76 -10.67
C GLN A 132 19.59 14.76 -9.53
N ASP A 133 20.58 13.87 -9.38
CA ASP A 133 20.68 13.03 -8.19
C ASP A 133 20.92 13.90 -6.95
N VAL A 134 20.19 13.61 -5.88
CA VAL A 134 20.35 14.26 -4.57
C VAL A 134 20.52 13.21 -3.48
N PRO A 135 21.04 13.57 -2.29
CA PRO A 135 20.96 12.67 -1.14
C PRO A 135 19.51 12.19 -0.95
N GLY A 136 19.32 10.88 -0.87
CA GLY A 136 17.99 10.28 -0.71
C GLY A 136 17.16 10.09 -1.99
N GLY A 137 17.61 10.51 -3.19
CA GLY A 137 16.85 10.24 -4.42
C GLY A 137 17.21 11.11 -5.60
N ALA A 138 16.20 11.72 -6.21
CA ALA A 138 16.32 12.58 -7.39
C ALA A 138 15.52 13.89 -7.23
N LYS A 139 16.03 14.95 -7.84
CA LYS A 139 15.41 16.27 -7.96
C LYS A 139 15.12 16.58 -9.42
N LEU A 140 13.88 16.94 -9.71
CA LEU A 140 13.38 17.23 -11.04
C LEU A 140 13.17 18.73 -11.17
N MET A 141 13.84 19.34 -12.13
CA MET A 141 13.63 20.73 -12.55
C MET A 141 12.51 20.76 -13.58
N LEU A 142 11.56 21.67 -13.38
CA LEU A 142 10.41 21.81 -14.26
C LEU A 142 10.58 22.97 -15.24
N ALA A 143 9.88 22.88 -16.36
CA ALA A 143 9.75 23.99 -17.29
C ALA A 143 9.09 25.20 -16.58
N PRO A 144 9.46 26.45 -16.91
CA PRO A 144 9.01 27.64 -16.17
C PRO A 144 7.48 27.81 -16.06
N GLU A 145 6.74 27.32 -17.06
CA GLU A 145 5.28 27.37 -17.14
C GLU A 145 4.57 26.33 -16.26
N MET A 146 5.31 25.34 -15.74
CA MET A 146 4.75 24.29 -14.91
C MET A 146 4.68 24.68 -13.44
N SER A 147 3.56 24.34 -12.80
CA SER A 147 3.44 24.43 -11.35
C SER A 147 4.02 23.20 -10.67
N ALA A 148 5.09 23.37 -9.88
CA ALA A 148 5.67 22.26 -9.10
C ALA A 148 4.68 21.67 -8.09
N SER A 149 3.82 22.49 -7.48
CA SER A 149 2.80 22.01 -6.55
C SER A 149 1.71 21.19 -7.25
N ALA A 150 1.27 21.61 -8.44
CA ALA A 150 0.31 20.84 -9.23
C ALA A 150 0.92 19.51 -9.70
N LEU A 151 2.16 19.52 -10.20
CA LEU A 151 2.85 18.29 -10.58
C LEU A 151 3.05 17.36 -9.38
N ALA A 152 3.55 17.87 -8.24
CA ALA A 152 3.73 17.06 -7.03
C ALA A 152 2.41 16.45 -6.55
N ALA A 153 1.29 17.18 -6.64
CA ALA A 153 -0.03 16.65 -6.32
C ALA A 153 -0.42 15.50 -7.28
N HIS A 154 -0.19 15.63 -8.58
CA HIS A 154 -0.43 14.56 -9.55
C HIS A 154 0.50 13.36 -9.33
N MET A 155 1.76 13.59 -9.01
CA MET A 155 2.73 12.53 -8.65
C MET A 155 2.29 11.76 -7.41
N ARG A 156 1.85 12.44 -6.34
CA ARG A 156 1.32 11.79 -5.13
C ARG A 156 0.06 11.00 -5.42
N CYS A 157 -0.84 11.53 -6.25
CA CYS A 157 -2.00 10.77 -6.71
C CYS A 157 -1.59 9.52 -7.51
N HIS A 158 -0.71 9.66 -8.50
CA HIS A 158 -0.24 8.54 -9.33
C HIS A 158 0.44 7.45 -8.49
N HIS A 159 1.23 7.84 -7.48
CA HIS A 159 1.85 6.93 -6.54
C HIS A 159 0.81 6.21 -5.67
N SER A 160 -0.14 6.94 -5.05
CA SER A 160 -1.21 6.33 -4.25
C SER A 160 -2.12 5.41 -5.07
N PHE A 161 -2.42 5.79 -6.32
CA PHE A 161 -3.10 4.93 -7.28
C PHE A 161 -2.30 3.65 -7.51
N GLY A 162 -1.00 3.76 -7.80
CA GLY A 162 -0.11 2.61 -7.95
C GLY A 162 -0.16 1.67 -6.74
N ARG A 163 -0.08 2.22 -5.53
CA ARG A 163 -0.18 1.44 -4.27
C ARG A 163 -1.50 0.69 -4.15
N ALA A 164 -2.63 1.36 -4.39
CA ALA A 164 -3.96 0.73 -4.33
C ALA A 164 -4.15 -0.38 -5.37
N HIS A 165 -3.37 -0.35 -6.45
CA HIS A 165 -3.42 -1.30 -7.56
C HIS A 165 -2.15 -2.17 -7.70
N ALA A 166 -1.42 -2.40 -6.59
CA ALA A 166 -0.24 -3.27 -6.53
C ALA A 166 0.88 -2.97 -7.55
N PHE A 167 0.97 -1.73 -8.02
CA PHE A 167 1.97 -1.27 -8.99
C PHE A 167 2.00 -2.07 -10.31
N GLU A 168 0.87 -2.68 -10.70
CA GLU A 168 0.80 -3.52 -11.90
C GLU A 168 1.13 -2.74 -13.19
N GLY A 169 1.94 -3.36 -14.06
CA GLY A 169 2.15 -2.90 -15.44
C GLY A 169 3.12 -1.71 -15.64
N MET A 170 3.71 -1.13 -14.58
CA MET A 170 4.57 0.06 -14.72
C MET A 170 5.89 -0.03 -13.94
N LEU A 171 6.61 -1.14 -14.13
CA LEU A 171 7.91 -1.41 -13.48
C LEU A 171 9.01 -0.37 -13.78
N GLY A 172 8.89 0.39 -14.86
CA GLY A 172 9.83 1.45 -15.22
C GLY A 172 9.55 2.80 -14.55
N CYS A 173 8.37 3.00 -13.95
CA CYS A 173 8.00 4.28 -13.36
C CYS A 173 8.78 4.51 -12.05
N PRO A 174 9.44 5.67 -11.86
CA PRO A 174 10.13 5.99 -10.61
C PRO A 174 9.18 6.21 -9.42
N LEU A 175 7.88 6.39 -9.68
CA LEU A 175 6.85 6.54 -8.65
C LEU A 175 6.21 5.19 -8.25
N TYR A 176 6.56 4.10 -8.93
CA TYR A 176 6.07 2.75 -8.65
C TYR A 176 7.12 1.98 -7.85
N LEU A 177 7.45 2.57 -6.70
CA LEU A 177 8.39 2.07 -5.71
C LEU A 177 7.75 2.20 -4.32
N LYS A 178 8.17 1.37 -3.37
CA LYS A 178 7.72 1.47 -1.98
C LYS A 178 8.46 2.59 -1.28
N ASP A 179 7.85 3.15 -0.23
CA ASP A 179 8.49 4.13 0.67
C ASP A 179 9.05 5.38 -0.06
N VAL A 180 8.28 5.91 -1.01
CA VAL A 180 8.63 7.12 -1.76
C VAL A 180 7.94 8.35 -1.18
N ASP A 181 8.73 9.37 -0.90
CA ASP A 181 8.28 10.72 -0.57
C ASP A 181 8.40 11.64 -1.78
N ILE A 182 7.41 12.51 -1.95
CA ILE A 182 7.31 13.46 -3.06
C ILE A 182 7.06 14.84 -2.48
N ASP A 183 7.95 15.77 -2.75
CA ASP A 183 7.88 17.13 -2.20
C ASP A 183 8.28 18.21 -3.19
N VAL A 184 7.79 19.42 -2.95
CA VAL A 184 8.20 20.62 -3.68
C VAL A 184 9.43 21.18 -2.98
N SER A 185 10.55 21.33 -3.70
CA SER A 185 11.75 21.94 -3.11
C SER A 185 11.61 23.46 -3.01
N GLU A 186 12.50 24.07 -2.22
CA GLU A 186 12.60 25.53 -2.09
C GLU A 186 12.65 26.22 -3.47
N GLY A 187 11.91 27.31 -3.60
CA GLY A 187 11.80 28.10 -4.83
C GLY A 187 10.67 27.68 -5.79
N GLY A 188 9.96 26.57 -5.55
CA GLY A 188 8.70 26.28 -6.25
C GLY A 188 8.83 25.82 -7.71
N HIS A 189 10.05 25.57 -8.19
CA HIS A 189 10.35 25.11 -9.55
C HIS A 189 10.90 23.67 -9.62
N PHE A 190 10.97 23.01 -8.46
CA PHE A 190 11.54 21.68 -8.35
C PHE A 190 10.61 20.75 -7.58
N VAL A 191 10.62 19.49 -7.99
CA VAL A 191 10.01 18.39 -7.24
C VAL A 191 11.09 17.37 -6.90
N THR A 192 11.12 16.90 -5.66
CA THR A 192 12.00 15.83 -5.21
C THR A 192 11.22 14.54 -5.06
N ILE A 193 11.88 13.44 -5.42
CA ILE A 193 11.42 12.07 -5.17
C ILE A 193 12.51 11.44 -4.29
N THR A 194 12.16 11.08 -3.05
CA THR A 194 13.12 10.59 -2.06
C THR A 194 12.64 9.33 -1.34
N SER A 195 13.55 8.65 -0.65
CA SER A 195 13.28 7.48 0.19
C SER A 195 14.37 7.34 1.26
N ASP A 196 14.01 6.79 2.41
CA ASP A 196 14.96 6.40 3.46
C ASP A 196 15.63 5.04 3.18
N ASP A 197 15.00 4.18 2.37
CA ASP A 197 15.57 2.90 1.95
C ASP A 197 16.61 3.09 0.82
N PRO A 198 17.90 2.73 1.01
CA PRO A 198 18.94 2.90 0.00
C PRO A 198 18.68 2.15 -1.31
N ALA A 199 18.00 0.99 -1.25
CA ALA A 199 17.68 0.23 -2.46
C ALA A 199 16.63 0.98 -3.32
N THR A 200 15.59 1.51 -2.70
CA THR A 200 14.63 2.42 -3.34
C THR A 200 15.30 3.69 -3.86
N VAL A 201 16.23 4.31 -3.11
CA VAL A 201 16.99 5.48 -3.59
C VAL A 201 17.69 5.18 -4.92
N GLN A 202 18.35 4.04 -5.03
CA GLN A 202 19.02 3.65 -6.26
C GLN A 202 18.03 3.45 -7.41
N GLN A 203 16.87 2.86 -7.14
CA GLN A 203 15.82 2.70 -8.15
C GLN A 203 15.23 4.04 -8.60
N ILE A 204 14.98 4.98 -7.68
CA ILE A 204 14.51 6.33 -8.02
C ILE A 204 15.47 6.96 -9.02
N ARG A 205 16.78 6.98 -8.72
CA ARG A 205 17.79 7.54 -9.61
C ARG A 205 17.77 6.83 -10.96
N THR A 206 17.90 5.51 -10.98
CA THR A 206 17.93 4.73 -12.23
C THR A 206 16.69 4.96 -13.11
N ARG A 207 15.50 5.13 -12.52
CA ARG A 207 14.24 5.31 -13.27
C ARG A 207 13.88 6.75 -13.60
N THR A 208 14.53 7.73 -12.96
CA THR A 208 14.35 9.16 -13.25
C THR A 208 15.32 9.68 -14.28
N HIS A 209 16.50 9.06 -14.42
CA HIS A 209 17.45 9.39 -15.48
C HIS A 209 16.82 9.17 -16.85
N VAL A 210 16.63 10.27 -17.58
CA VAL A 210 16.22 10.21 -18.99
C VAL A 210 17.53 10.21 -19.79
N PRO A 211 17.78 9.20 -20.65
CA PRO A 211 19.01 9.20 -21.43
C PRO A 211 19.10 10.52 -22.20
N SER A 212 20.19 11.27 -21.99
CA SER A 212 20.37 12.64 -22.50
C SER A 212 20.46 12.76 -24.05
N GLY A 213 20.01 11.75 -24.79
CA GLY A 213 19.89 11.73 -26.25
C GLY A 213 18.50 11.35 -26.79
N ALA A 214 17.48 11.13 -25.94
CA ALA A 214 16.15 10.72 -26.38
C ALA A 214 15.21 11.88 -26.76
N LEU A 215 15.63 13.14 -26.57
CA LEU A 215 14.80 14.33 -26.78
C LEU A 215 15.35 15.31 -27.83
N THR A 216 16.16 14.86 -28.79
CA THR A 216 16.35 15.69 -30.00
C THR A 216 15.10 15.61 -30.85
N HIS A 217 14.34 16.70 -30.86
CA HIS A 217 13.27 16.98 -31.81
C HIS A 217 13.59 16.55 -33.24
N SER A 218 12.66 15.82 -33.85
CA SER A 218 12.11 16.02 -35.21
C SER A 218 11.91 14.70 -35.92
N ASP A 219 10.68 14.19 -35.89
CA ASP A 219 10.05 13.54 -37.05
C ASP A 219 8.54 13.53 -36.81
N ALA A 220 7.94 14.72 -36.90
CA ALA A 220 6.53 14.81 -37.19
C ALA A 220 6.32 14.27 -38.62
N PRO A 221 5.52 13.22 -38.83
CA PRO A 221 5.16 12.82 -40.18
C PRO A 221 4.38 13.98 -40.82
N ARG A 222 4.92 14.54 -41.90
CA ARG A 222 4.17 15.44 -42.79
C ARG A 222 3.00 14.64 -43.35
N SER A 223 1.81 14.81 -42.78
CA SER A 223 0.55 14.33 -43.34
C SER A 223 0.21 15.16 -44.58
N ASN A 224 0.79 14.77 -45.72
CA ASN A 224 0.36 15.26 -47.02
C ASN A 224 0.21 14.09 -48.00
N ASP A 225 -0.57 13.09 -47.61
CA ASP A 225 -1.13 12.09 -48.53
C ASP A 225 -2.63 12.02 -48.30
N ARG A 226 -3.36 12.84 -49.06
CA ARG A 226 -4.79 12.64 -49.33
C ARG A 226 -4.90 11.60 -50.45
N PRO A 227 -5.46 10.40 -50.22
CA PRO A 227 -5.87 9.56 -51.33
C PRO A 227 -7.07 10.19 -52.05
N ALA A 228 -7.00 10.15 -53.38
CA ALA A 228 -8.04 10.62 -54.29
C ALA A 228 -9.36 9.86 -54.06
N ALA A 229 -10.46 10.60 -54.16
CA ALA A 229 -11.81 10.07 -54.12
C ALA A 229 -12.05 9.08 -55.27
N ILE A 230 -12.55 7.89 -54.92
CA ILE A 230 -13.18 6.97 -55.87
C ILE A 230 -14.61 7.47 -56.06
N ARG A 231 -14.95 7.81 -57.31
CA ARG A 231 -16.33 8.04 -57.76
C ARG A 231 -16.97 6.69 -58.08
N GLU A 232 -18.17 6.47 -57.55
CA GLU A 232 -19.20 5.64 -58.17
C GLU A 232 -20.38 6.55 -58.55
#